data_AF-A0A4R3TSB1-F1
#
_entry.id   AF-A0A4R3TSB1-F1
#
_cell.length_a   1.000
_cell.length_b   1.000
_cell.length_c   1.000
_cell.angle_alpha   90.00
_cell.angle_beta   90.00
_cell.angle_gamma   90.00
#
_symmetry.space_group_name_H-M   'P 1'
#
loop_
_entity.id
_entity.type
_entity.pdbx_description
1 polymer ?
#
loop_
_entity_poly.entity_id
_entity_poly.type
_entity_poly.pdbx_seq_one_letter_code
_entity_poly.pdbx_strand_id
1 'polypeptide(L)' 'MIIETTANQFYRVTETGNPDLAHVWNGVQVKRSKGAWVDKAKARIELVRKAGSKIVEK' A
#
# COMPACT_ATOMS: atom_id res chain seq x y z
N MET A 1 1.12 -4.84 6.83
CA MET A 1 1.59 -3.44 6.73
C MET A 1 0.68 -2.61 5.84
N ILE A 2 0.15 -1.53 6.41
CA ILE A 2 -0.61 -0.47 5.74
C ILE A 2 0.25 0.79 5.67
N ILE A 3 0.27 1.42 4.49
CA ILE A 3 0.90 2.71 4.28
C ILE A 3 -0.11 3.77 3.83
N GLU A 4 0.27 5.02 3.94
CA GLU A 4 -0.41 6.17 3.36
C GLU A 4 0.57 6.93 2.46
N THR A 5 0.15 7.24 1.23
CA THR A 5 0.94 8.03 0.27
C THR A 5 0.70 9.52 0.46
N THR A 6 1.55 10.38 -0.11
CA THR A 6 1.33 11.84 -0.15
C THR A 6 0.03 12.27 -0.85
N ALA A 7 -0.56 11.39 -1.67
CA ALA A 7 -1.87 11.60 -2.28
C ALA A 7 -3.04 11.22 -1.36
N ASN A 8 -2.79 11.00 -0.06
CA ASN A 8 -3.77 10.55 0.95
C ASN A 8 -4.45 9.22 0.58
N GLN A 9 -3.73 8.33 -0.11
CA GLN A 9 -4.22 7.01 -0.48
C GLN A 9 -3.63 5.95 0.44
N PHE A 10 -4.45 4.98 0.84
CA PHE A 10 -4.02 3.88 1.70
C PHE A 10 -3.81 2.59 0.91
N TYR A 11 -2.74 1.88 1.24
CA TYR A 11 -2.39 0.63 0.61
C TYR A 11 -2.02 -0.42 1.64
N ARG A 12 -2.49 -1.65 1.44
CA ARG A 12 -1.87 -2.84 2.03
C ARG A 12 -0.72 -3.25 1.14
N VAL A 13 0.48 -3.37 1.71
CA VAL A 13 1.71 -3.59 0.94
C VAL A 13 2.46 -4.83 1.37
N THR A 14 3.15 -5.44 0.39
CA THR A 14 4.11 -6.54 0.56
C THR A 14 5.38 -6.23 -0.20
N GLU A 15 6.52 -6.76 0.26
CA GLU A 15 7.79 -6.64 -0.47
C GLU A 15 7.69 -7.37 -1.82
N THR A 16 8.38 -6.83 -2.83
CA THR A 16 8.37 -7.42 -4.18
C THR A 16 9.22 -8.68 -4.29
N GLY A 17 10.14 -8.89 -3.35
CA GLY A 17 11.11 -9.99 -3.37
C GLY A 17 12.22 -9.84 -4.42
N ASN A 18 12.16 -8.80 -5.27
CA ASN A 18 13.18 -8.50 -6.27
C ASN A 18 14.08 -7.34 -5.76
N PRO A 19 15.41 -7.55 -5.62
CA PRO A 19 16.36 -6.51 -5.23
C PRO A 19 16.33 -5.26 -6.12
N ASP A 20 16.12 -5.42 -7.44
CA ASP A 20 16.06 -4.30 -8.39
C ASP A 20 14.85 -3.38 -8.11
N LEU A 21 13.82 -3.95 -7.48
CA LEU A 21 12.58 -3.26 -7.10
C LEU A 21 12.50 -2.96 -5.61
N ALA A 22 13.63 -2.90 -4.90
CA ALA A 22 13.67 -2.62 -3.45
C ALA A 22 13.10 -1.25 -3.06
N HIS A 23 12.95 -0.33 -4.01
CA HIS A 23 12.41 1.01 -3.83
C HIS A 23 10.86 1.09 -3.97
N VAL A 24 10.20 -0.02 -4.28
CA VAL A 24 8.74 -0.15 -4.38
C VAL A 24 8.21 -1.32 -3.56
N TRP A 25 6.89 -1.36 -3.38
CA TRP A 25 6.14 -2.49 -2.84
C TRP A 25 5.09 -2.96 -3.85
N ASN A 26 4.62 -4.20 -3.70
CA ASN A 26 3.36 -4.65 -4.25
C ASN A 26 2.23 -4.15 -3.33
N GLY A 27 1.41 -3.22 -3.81
CA GLY A 27 0.34 -2.59 -3.06
C GLY A 27 -1.06 -2.89 -3.60
N VAL A 28 -2.03 -3.07 -2.71
CA VAL A 28 -3.47 -3.11 -3.01
C VAL A 28 -4.14 -1.95 -2.30
N GLN A 29 -4.90 -1.12 -3.03
CA GLN A 29 -5.61 0.02 -2.42
C GLN A 29 -6.67 -0.45 -1.42
N VAL A 30 -6.64 0.14 -0.23
CA VAL A 30 -7.60 -0.12 0.84
C VAL A 30 -8.31 1.17 1.25
N LYS A 31 -9.40 1.00 2.00
CA LYS A 31 -10.11 2.07 2.71
C LYS A 31 -10.49 1.60 4.10
N ARG A 32 -10.74 2.54 5.01
CA ARG A 32 -11.28 2.21 6.33
C ARG A 32 -12.80 2.06 6.23
N SER A 33 -13.33 0.94 6.72
CA SER A 33 -14.77 0.67 6.77
C SER A 33 -15.09 -0.10 8.04
N LYS A 34 -16.04 0.42 8.85
CA LYS A 34 -16.46 -0.17 10.12
C LYS A 34 -15.27 -0.53 11.05
N GLY A 35 -14.27 0.34 11.11
CA GLY A 35 -13.07 0.15 11.94
C GLY A 35 -11.98 -0.73 11.32
N ALA A 36 -12.27 -1.46 10.23
CA ALA A 36 -11.33 -2.36 9.57
C ALA A 36 -10.79 -1.80 8.24
N TRP A 37 -9.62 -2.27 7.82
CA TRP A 37 -9.07 -2.02 6.50
C TRP A 37 -9.64 -3.01 5.49
N VAL A 38 -10.37 -2.50 4.50
CA VAL A 38 -10.98 -3.30 3.45
C VAL A 38 -10.48 -2.87 2.08
N ASP A 39 -10.37 -3.81 1.17
CA ASP A 39 -9.92 -3.55 -0.20
C ASP A 39 -10.94 -2.66 -0.91
N LYS A 40 -10.46 -1.73 -1.73
CA LYS A 40 -11.36 -0.96 -2.59
C LYS A 40 -11.94 -1.87 -3.68
N ALA A 41 -13.15 -1.56 -4.11
CA ALA A 41 -13.76 -2.28 -5.24
C ALA A 41 -12.86 -2.19 -6.47
N LYS A 42 -12.59 -3.34 -7.11
CA LYS A 42 -11.70 -3.48 -8.28
C LYS A 42 -10.25 -3.08 -8.03
N ALA A 43 -9.80 -3.03 -6.77
CA ALA A 43 -8.38 -2.84 -6.47
C ALA A 43 -7.56 -3.97 -7.12
N ARG A 44 -6.40 -3.60 -7.65
CA ARG A 44 -5.43 -4.53 -8.24
C ARG A 44 -4.10 -4.34 -7.52
N ILE A 45 -3.21 -5.29 -7.70
CA ILE A 45 -1.83 -5.12 -7.29
C ILE A 45 -1.19 -4.09 -8.23
N GLU A 46 -0.59 -3.05 -7.64
CA GLU A 46 0.20 -2.05 -8.35
C GLU A 46 1.51 -1.79 -7.59
N LEU A 47 2.51 -1.26 -8.30
CA LEU A 47 3.79 -0.90 -7.69
C LEU A 47 3.67 0.46 -7.00
N VAL A 48 3.89 0.48 -5.68
CA VAL A 48 3.81 1.69 -4.87
C VAL A 48 5.21 2.09 -4.40
N ARG A 49 5.61 3.33 -4.66
CA ARG A 49 6.92 3.84 -4.24
C ARG A 49 7.02 3.96 -2.72
N LYS A 50 8.16 3.51 -2.17
CA LYS A 50 8.48 3.72 -0.75
C LYS A 50 8.71 5.20 -0.45
N ALA A 51 9.33 5.92 -1.37
CA ALA A 51 9.45 7.36 -1.31
C ALA A 51 8.07 8.03 -1.35
N GLY A 52 7.81 8.94 -0.42
CA GLY A 52 6.51 9.61 -0.30
C GLY A 52 5.41 8.75 0.33
N SER A 53 5.78 7.68 1.03
CA SER A 53 4.86 6.83 1.77
C SER A 53 5.24 6.78 3.25
N LYS A 54 4.25 6.81 4.14
CA LYS A 54 4.42 6.61 5.58
C LYS A 54 3.72 5.33 6.02
N ILE A 55 4.33 4.56 6.91
CA ILE A 55 3.69 3.39 7.52
C ILE A 55 2.70 3.88 8.57
N VAL A 56 1.44 3.45 8.46
CA VAL A 56 0.37 3.83 9.39
C VAL A 56 -0.09 2.66 10.27
N GLU A 57 0.16 1.42 9.85
CA GLU A 57 -0.15 0.20 10.61
C GLU A 57 0.78 -0.93 10.16
N LYS A 58 1.33 -1.74 11.07
CA LYS A 58 2.25 -2.84 10.72
C LYS A 58 1.50 -4.13 10.50
#